data_AF-A0A6M0BQV9-F1
#
_entry.id   AF-A0A6M0BQV9-F1
#
_cell.length_a   1.000
_cell.length_b   1.000
_cell.length_c   1.000
_cell.angle_alpha   90.00
_cell.angle_beta   90.00
_cell.angle_gamma   90.00
#
_symmetry.space_group_name_H-M   'P 1'
#
loop_
_entity.id
_entity.type
_entity.pdbx_description
1 polymer ?
#
loop_
_entity_poly.entity_id
_entity_poly.type
_entity_poly.pdbx_seq_one_letter_code
_entity_poly.pdbx_strand_id
1 'polypeptide(L)'
;MGIFRFLKSGVSPDFPNQGTPQGGVVSPLLANIALNGIEALHPSVRYADDMVFFVKPGEKPEEILDFVKIFLNERGMEISEEKTKITKTTDGFDFLGWHMKVLKNQKFKSFPSEENFRNMRDKVKYIVNNSNYGAEVKAKKLAPIIRGWRNYHRFCWMDNVRDTLWFPRKTATKRFRKQKSVDRYEAVKLAKKAFPSVSWETNGFTMVKGNKSPFDGDTVYWSRRKNNLYYGKTVKALKRQNHTCGFCGLKFLDDESVHLHHIDGNHDNWKRKNLMAVHHSCHQQIHWSKS
;
A
#
# COMPACT_ATOMS: atom_id res chain seq x y z
N MET A 1 -23.76 10.22 26.38
CA MET A 1 -24.77 9.16 26.58
C MET A 1 -24.77 8.07 25.48
N GLY A 2 -24.47 8.38 24.20
CA GLY A 2 -24.52 7.38 23.10
C GLY A 2 -23.38 6.34 23.06
N ILE A 3 -22.11 6.76 23.13
CA ILE A 3 -20.95 5.85 23.00
C ILE A 3 -20.89 4.80 24.13
N PHE A 4 -21.12 5.22 25.38
CA PHE A 4 -21.17 4.30 26.52
C PHE A 4 -22.33 3.30 26.43
N ARG A 5 -23.45 3.69 25.81
CA ARG A 5 -24.54 2.76 25.50
C ARG A 5 -24.10 1.75 24.44
N PHE A 6 -23.49 2.18 23.33
CA PHE A 6 -22.95 1.25 22.31
C PHE A 6 -21.90 0.27 22.86
N LEU A 7 -21.07 0.71 23.80
CA LEU A 7 -20.08 -0.14 24.48
C LEU A 7 -20.72 -1.08 25.52
N LYS A 8 -21.80 -0.67 26.20
CA LYS A 8 -22.54 -1.51 27.17
C LYS A 8 -23.64 -2.38 26.54
N SER A 9 -24.19 -2.00 25.39
CA SER A 9 -25.40 -2.58 24.82
C SER A 9 -25.15 -3.79 23.93
N GLY A 10 -24.06 -4.52 24.15
CA GLY A 10 -23.83 -5.84 23.55
C GLY A 10 -24.10 -5.89 22.05
N VAL A 11 -23.10 -5.54 21.24
CA VAL A 11 -23.03 -6.07 19.88
C VAL A 11 -22.95 -7.60 20.03
N SER A 12 -24.10 -8.27 19.92
CA SER A 12 -24.37 -9.69 20.23
C SER A 12 -23.36 -10.69 19.60
N PRO A 13 -23.32 -11.97 20.03
CA PRO A 13 -22.92 -12.51 21.33
C PRO A 13 -21.75 -13.51 21.17
N ASP A 14 -20.84 -13.34 20.21
CA ASP A 14 -19.79 -14.35 19.92
C ASP A 14 -18.39 -13.74 19.68
N PHE A 15 -17.96 -12.76 20.47
CA PHE A 15 -16.55 -12.34 20.49
C PHE A 15 -16.00 -12.29 21.93
N PRO A 16 -14.72 -12.68 22.14
CA PRO A 16 -14.16 -13.01 23.45
C PRO A 16 -14.03 -11.79 24.36
N ASN A 17 -13.73 -12.02 25.64
CA ASN A 17 -13.51 -10.99 26.68
C ASN A 17 -12.43 -9.91 26.36
N GLN A 18 -11.81 -9.95 25.17
CA GLN A 18 -10.84 -8.99 24.64
C GLN A 18 -11.03 -8.80 23.12
N GLY A 19 -10.99 -7.54 22.66
CA GLY A 19 -10.98 -7.16 21.24
C GLY A 19 -12.35 -6.74 20.67
N THR A 20 -12.32 -5.84 19.68
CA THR A 20 -13.51 -5.50 18.87
C THR A 20 -13.66 -6.50 17.72
N PRO A 21 -14.89 -6.86 17.30
CA PRO A 21 -15.10 -7.68 16.10
C PRO A 21 -14.37 -7.08 14.89
N GLN A 22 -13.42 -7.83 14.32
CA GLN A 22 -12.70 -7.42 13.11
C GLN A 22 -13.71 -7.21 11.98
N GLY A 23 -13.90 -5.95 11.57
CA GLY A 23 -14.86 -5.57 10.52
C GLY A 23 -15.87 -4.50 10.93
N GLY A 24 -15.94 -4.12 12.21
CA GLY A 24 -16.68 -2.93 12.62
C GLY A 24 -16.04 -1.66 12.05
N VAL A 25 -16.79 -0.84 11.32
CA VAL A 25 -16.33 0.45 10.73
C VAL A 25 -15.67 1.37 11.77
N VAL A 26 -16.01 1.19 13.05
CA VAL A 26 -15.54 1.99 14.18
C VAL A 26 -14.27 1.43 14.84
N SER A 27 -13.90 0.18 14.59
CA SER A 27 -12.74 -0.48 15.21
C SER A 27 -11.41 0.25 14.93
N PRO A 28 -11.09 0.66 13.69
CA PRO A 28 -9.85 1.41 13.40
C PRO A 28 -9.80 2.78 14.12
N LEU A 29 -10.96 3.42 14.29
CA LEU A 29 -11.06 4.69 15.00
C LEU A 29 -10.80 4.49 16.50
N LEU A 30 -11.42 3.47 17.10
CA LEU A 30 -11.23 3.16 18.52
C LEU A 30 -9.79 2.76 18.82
N ALA A 31 -9.15 1.96 17.95
CA ALA A 31 -7.73 1.62 18.10
C ALA A 31 -6.84 2.87 18.06
N ASN A 32 -7.12 3.81 17.15
CA ASN A 32 -6.39 5.08 17.09
C ASN A 32 -6.59 5.97 18.32
N ILE A 33 -7.79 5.97 18.90
CA ILE A 33 -8.08 6.71 20.14
C ILE A 33 -7.37 6.05 21.32
N ALA A 34 -7.46 4.73 21.45
CA ALA A 34 -6.82 3.98 22.53
C ALA A 34 -5.29 4.19 22.53
N LEU A 35 -4.67 4.14 21.36
CA LEU A 35 -3.22 4.31 21.18
C LEU A 35 -2.77 5.77 21.09
N ASN A 36 -3.68 6.73 21.24
CA ASN A 36 -3.34 8.15 21.19
C ASN A 36 -2.42 8.54 22.35
N GLY A 37 -1.35 9.27 22.05
CA GLY A 37 -0.35 9.71 23.02
C GLY A 37 0.88 8.80 23.15
N ILE A 38 0.87 7.61 22.54
CA ILE A 38 2.03 6.70 22.59
C ILE A 38 3.27 7.30 21.91
N GLU A 39 3.07 8.13 20.89
CA GLU A 39 4.12 8.85 20.16
C GLU A 39 4.84 9.90 21.02
N ALA A 40 4.24 10.31 22.14
CA ALA A 40 4.85 11.25 23.09
C ALA A 40 5.88 10.57 24.01
N LEU A 41 5.84 9.23 24.14
CA LEU A 41 6.78 8.48 24.97
C LEU A 41 8.19 8.50 24.38
N HIS A 42 8.28 8.36 23.05
CA HIS A 42 9.55 8.32 22.35
C HIS A 42 9.38 8.54 20.84
N PRO A 43 10.37 9.12 20.12
CA PRO A 43 10.34 9.23 18.67
C PRO A 43 9.99 7.90 17.99
N SER A 44 8.88 7.91 17.26
CA SER A 44 8.29 6.71 16.67
C SER A 44 7.50 7.02 15.41
N VAL A 45 7.24 5.97 14.64
CA VAL A 45 6.28 5.96 13.53
C VAL A 45 5.25 4.88 13.83
N ARG A 46 3.98 5.26 13.75
CA ARG A 46 2.84 4.37 13.97
C ARG A 46 1.96 4.31 12.73
N TYR A 47 1.46 3.12 12.44
CA TYR A 47 0.42 2.88 11.46
C TYR A 47 -0.57 1.89 12.03
N ALA A 48 -1.75 2.39 12.42
CA ALA A 48 -2.73 1.62 13.21
C ALA A 48 -2.09 1.02 14.48
N ASP A 49 -1.96 -0.31 14.52
CA ASP A 49 -1.34 -1.12 15.57
C ASP A 49 0.16 -1.38 15.35
N ASP A 50 0.66 -1.29 14.11
CA ASP A 50 2.08 -1.46 13.81
C ASP A 50 2.88 -0.21 14.19
N MET A 51 3.94 -0.38 15.01
CA MET A 51 4.77 0.72 15.50
C MET A 51 6.26 0.44 15.37
N VAL A 52 7.03 1.50 15.17
CA VAL A 52 8.50 1.49 15.15
C VAL A 52 9.01 2.63 16.02
N PHE A 53 9.80 2.29 17.05
CA PHE A 53 10.48 3.25 17.91
C PHE A 53 11.95 3.42 17.49
N PHE A 54 12.44 4.66 17.44
CA PHE A 54 13.80 4.97 17.00
C PHE A 54 14.72 5.24 18.16
N VAL A 55 15.45 4.21 18.63
CA VAL A 55 16.40 4.32 19.74
C VAL A 55 17.72 4.96 19.27
N LYS A 56 18.20 5.99 19.97
CA LYS A 56 19.48 6.64 19.70
C LYS A 56 20.64 5.90 20.37
N PRO A 57 21.88 6.08 19.87
CA PRO A 57 23.06 5.55 20.54
C PRO A 57 23.16 6.08 21.98
N GLY A 58 23.21 5.17 22.96
CA GLY A 58 23.32 5.49 24.39
C GLY A 58 22.01 5.35 25.18
N GLU A 59 20.86 5.28 24.49
CA GLU A 59 19.59 4.92 25.13
C GLU A 59 19.48 3.40 25.29
N LYS A 60 18.79 2.95 26.33
CA LYS A 60 18.52 1.53 26.56
C LYS A 60 17.18 1.15 25.92
N PRO A 61 17.16 0.29 24.89
CA PRO A 61 15.92 -0.15 24.25
C PRO A 61 14.92 -0.79 25.23
N GLU A 62 15.44 -1.44 26.27
CA GLU A 62 14.64 -2.15 27.29
C GLU A 62 13.79 -1.16 28.11
N GLU A 63 14.34 -0.01 28.48
CA GLU A 63 13.61 1.03 29.23
C GLU A 63 12.46 1.61 28.40
N ILE A 64 12.70 1.83 27.10
CA ILE A 64 11.67 2.32 26.17
C ILE A 64 10.56 1.27 26.03
N LEU A 65 10.92 -0.01 25.92
CA LEU A 65 9.94 -1.09 25.85
C LEU A 65 9.08 -1.16 27.13
N ASP A 66 9.69 -0.97 28.30
CA ASP A 66 8.96 -0.97 29.58
C ASP A 66 7.97 0.19 29.66
N PHE A 67 8.34 1.40 29.23
CA PHE A 67 7.39 2.53 29.16
C PHE A 67 6.20 2.24 28.23
N VAL A 68 6.46 1.60 27.09
CA VAL A 68 5.39 1.21 26.16
C VAL A 68 4.49 0.13 26.77
N LYS A 69 5.06 -0.85 27.50
CA LYS A 69 4.30 -1.87 28.22
C LYS A 69 3.37 -1.25 29.27
N ILE A 70 3.87 -0.32 30.08
CA ILE A 70 3.07 0.38 31.11
C ILE A 70 1.91 1.14 30.44
N PHE A 71 2.20 1.90 29.38
CA PHE A 71 1.18 2.69 28.68
C PHE A 71 0.05 1.82 28.09
N LEU A 72 0.39 0.65 27.54
CA LEU A 72 -0.59 -0.28 26.97
C LEU A 72 -1.38 -1.00 28.06
N ASN A 73 -0.73 -1.41 29.16
CA ASN A 73 -1.38 -2.06 30.29
C ASN A 73 -2.44 -1.18 30.95
N GLU A 74 -2.19 0.13 31.10
CA GLU A 74 -3.19 1.09 31.58
C GLU A 74 -4.47 1.12 30.72
N ARG A 75 -4.35 0.72 29.45
CA ARG A 75 -5.44 0.69 28.46
C ARG A 75 -5.98 -0.72 28.22
N GLY A 76 -5.54 -1.70 29.01
CA GLY A 76 -5.96 -3.09 28.90
C GLY A 76 -5.44 -3.80 27.65
N MET A 77 -4.31 -3.37 27.10
CA MET A 77 -3.66 -3.96 25.93
C MET A 77 -2.30 -4.56 26.31
N GLU A 78 -1.93 -5.66 25.67
CA GLU A 78 -0.64 -6.32 25.87
C GLU A 78 0.19 -6.28 24.59
N ILE A 79 1.51 -6.25 24.75
CA ILE A 79 2.45 -6.35 23.63
C ILE A 79 2.58 -7.82 23.22
N SER A 80 2.56 -8.09 21.93
CA SER A 80 2.97 -9.39 21.40
C SER A 80 4.50 -9.50 21.46
N GLU A 81 5.01 -10.17 22.49
CA GLU A 81 6.46 -10.33 22.69
C GLU A 81 7.13 -11.05 21.51
N GLU A 82 6.44 -12.02 20.89
CA GLU A 82 6.92 -12.74 19.71
C GLU A 82 7.17 -11.84 18.49
N LYS A 83 6.39 -10.76 18.35
CA LYS A 83 6.51 -9.81 17.23
C LYS A 83 7.48 -8.68 17.52
N THR A 84 7.79 -8.45 18.80
CA THR A 84 8.61 -7.33 19.22
C THR A 84 10.08 -7.68 19.05
N LYS A 85 10.78 -6.94 18.20
CA LYS A 85 12.18 -7.21 17.89
C LYS A 85 13.02 -5.95 18.01
N ILE A 86 14.05 -6.00 18.85
CA ILE A 86 15.11 -5.01 18.86
C ILE A 86 16.10 -5.38 17.76
N THR A 87 16.32 -4.47 16.82
CA THR A 87 17.28 -4.70 15.73
C THR A 87 18.03 -3.43 15.37
N LYS A 88 19.25 -3.59 14.89
CA LYS A 88 20.05 -2.47 14.41
C LYS A 88 19.51 -2.01 13.07
N THR A 89 19.54 -0.70 12.84
CA THR A 89 19.17 -0.11 11.54
C THR A 89 20.03 -0.66 10.38
N THR A 90 21.23 -1.15 10.67
CA THR A 90 22.13 -1.81 9.72
C THR A 90 21.75 -3.24 9.36
N ASP A 91 20.98 -3.93 10.21
CA ASP A 91 20.47 -5.28 9.94
C ASP A 91 19.14 -5.17 9.19
N GLY A 92 18.34 -4.17 9.58
CA GLY A 92 17.09 -3.78 8.96
C GLY A 92 15.88 -4.43 9.63
N PHE A 93 14.70 -3.88 9.36
CA PHE A 93 13.43 -4.35 9.89
C PHE A 93 12.33 -4.31 8.83
N ASP A 94 11.29 -5.11 9.01
CA ASP A 94 10.12 -5.11 8.15
C ASP A 94 9.03 -4.20 8.74
N PHE A 95 8.47 -3.32 7.92
CA PHE A 95 7.37 -2.43 8.30
C PHE A 95 6.49 -2.15 7.07
N LEU A 96 5.17 -2.35 7.21
CA LEU A 96 4.17 -2.17 6.13
C LEU A 96 4.53 -2.92 4.83
N GLY A 97 5.12 -4.11 4.95
CA GLY A 97 5.54 -4.95 3.83
C GLY A 97 6.81 -4.45 3.11
N TRP A 98 7.54 -3.49 3.68
CA TRP A 98 8.85 -3.06 3.21
C TRP A 98 9.94 -3.43 4.22
N HIS A 99 11.04 -3.97 3.72
CA HIS A 99 12.26 -4.15 4.49
C HIS A 99 13.08 -2.85 4.43
N MET A 100 13.25 -2.20 5.57
CA MET A 100 13.97 -0.93 5.72
C MET A 100 15.36 -1.18 6.29
N LYS A 101 16.40 -0.63 5.64
CA LYS A 101 17.80 -0.87 6.04
C LYS A 101 18.69 0.34 5.76
N VAL A 102 19.57 0.63 6.70
CA VAL A 102 20.69 1.56 6.50
C VAL A 102 21.89 0.78 5.99
N LEU A 103 22.34 1.10 4.79
CA LEU A 103 23.51 0.46 4.20
C LEU A 103 24.81 0.93 4.86
N LYS A 104 25.90 0.19 4.63
CA LYS A 104 27.24 0.54 5.16
C LYS A 104 27.72 1.94 4.75
N ASN A 105 27.22 2.48 3.63
CA ASN A 105 27.48 3.85 3.18
C ASN A 105 26.55 4.89 3.83
N GLN A 106 25.89 4.53 4.94
CA GLN A 106 24.92 5.34 5.69
C GLN A 106 23.68 5.79 4.88
N LYS A 107 23.47 5.25 3.67
CA LYS A 107 22.27 5.54 2.89
C LYS A 107 21.13 4.63 3.33
N PHE A 108 20.01 5.24 3.68
CA PHE A 108 18.76 4.53 3.91
C PHE A 108 18.17 4.00 2.60
N LYS A 109 17.82 2.72 2.56
CA LYS A 109 17.08 2.10 1.47
C LYS A 109 15.93 1.26 2.00
N SER A 110 14.85 1.24 1.24
CA SER A 110 13.73 0.32 1.44
C SER A 110 13.64 -0.68 0.29
N PHE A 111 13.21 -1.89 0.60
CA PHE A 111 13.02 -3.00 -0.31
C PHE A 111 11.63 -3.59 -0.07
N PRO A 112 11.00 -4.26 -1.04
CA PRO A 112 9.87 -5.14 -0.72
C PRO A 112 10.30 -6.20 0.30
N SER A 113 9.50 -6.44 1.35
CA SER A 113 9.79 -7.51 2.31
C SER A 113 9.71 -8.88 1.63
N GLU A 114 10.43 -9.86 2.18
CA GLU A 114 10.46 -11.22 1.61
C GLU A 114 9.08 -11.88 1.67
N GLU A 115 8.34 -11.66 2.76
CA GLU A 115 6.98 -12.15 2.90
C GLU A 115 6.03 -11.53 1.86
N ASN A 116 6.09 -10.21 1.65
CA ASN A 116 5.28 -9.54 0.64
C ASN A 116 5.58 -10.08 -0.77
N PHE A 117 6.86 -10.22 -1.09
CA PHE A 117 7.28 -10.82 -2.36
C PHE A 117 6.79 -12.26 -2.52
N ARG A 118 6.89 -13.09 -1.48
CA ARG A 118 6.40 -14.47 -1.47
C ARG A 118 4.89 -14.52 -1.72
N ASN A 119 4.11 -13.72 -1.00
CA ASN A 119 2.66 -13.63 -1.16
C ASN A 119 2.25 -13.21 -2.58
N MET A 120 2.95 -12.22 -3.17
CA MET A 120 2.74 -11.83 -4.56
C MET A 120 3.13 -12.95 -5.53
N ARG A 121 4.29 -13.59 -5.31
CA ARG A 121 4.79 -14.69 -6.15
C ARG A 121 3.84 -15.87 -6.14
N ASP A 122 3.23 -16.20 -5.01
CA ASP A 122 2.32 -17.33 -4.90
C ASP A 122 1.00 -17.07 -5.62
N LYS A 123 0.47 -15.84 -5.56
CA LYS A 123 -0.65 -15.40 -6.42
C LYS A 123 -0.32 -15.53 -7.90
N VAL A 124 0.87 -15.11 -8.31
CA VAL A 124 1.34 -15.24 -9.70
C VAL A 124 1.48 -16.72 -10.08
N LYS A 125 2.08 -17.53 -9.23
CA LYS A 125 2.29 -18.97 -9.45
C LYS A 125 0.96 -19.70 -9.60
N TYR A 126 -0.04 -19.38 -8.78
CA TYR A 126 -1.39 -19.91 -8.87
C TYR A 126 -2.00 -19.65 -10.25
N ILE A 127 -1.97 -18.40 -10.74
CA ILE A 127 -2.54 -18.05 -12.05
C ILE A 127 -1.76 -18.70 -13.19
N VAL A 128 -0.43 -18.69 -13.13
CA VAL A 128 0.44 -19.23 -14.19
C VAL A 128 0.27 -20.75 -14.33
N ASN A 129 0.11 -21.47 -13.22
CA ASN A 129 -0.01 -22.93 -13.20
C ASN A 129 -1.43 -23.45 -13.37
N ASN A 130 -2.46 -22.61 -13.25
CA ASN A 130 -3.84 -23.03 -13.45
C ASN A 130 -4.05 -23.53 -14.90
N SER A 131 -4.48 -24.78 -15.04
CA SER A 131 -4.72 -25.45 -16.33
C SER A 131 -5.94 -24.91 -17.06
N ASN A 132 -6.91 -24.37 -16.33
CA ASN A 132 -8.19 -23.90 -16.88
C ASN A 132 -8.06 -22.55 -17.59
N TYR A 133 -6.89 -21.90 -17.51
CA TYR A 133 -6.66 -20.59 -18.13
C TYR A 133 -5.79 -20.69 -19.39
N GLY A 134 -6.30 -20.11 -20.48
CA GLY A 134 -5.52 -19.76 -21.68
C GLY A 134 -4.44 -18.70 -21.38
N ALA A 135 -3.42 -18.58 -22.24
CA ALA A 135 -2.33 -17.61 -22.05
C ALA A 135 -2.84 -16.17 -22.00
N GLU A 136 -3.85 -15.83 -22.80
CA GLU A 136 -4.47 -14.50 -22.78
C GLU A 136 -5.18 -14.21 -21.46
N VAL A 137 -5.97 -15.17 -20.95
CA VAL A 137 -6.67 -15.06 -19.66
C VAL A 137 -5.66 -14.93 -18.51
N LYS A 138 -4.57 -15.72 -18.53
CA LYS A 138 -3.47 -15.59 -17.58
C LYS A 138 -2.86 -14.20 -17.63
N ALA A 139 -2.60 -13.67 -18.82
CA ALA A 139 -2.02 -12.34 -18.96
C ALA A 139 -2.94 -11.24 -18.40
N LYS A 140 -4.25 -11.29 -18.70
CA LYS A 140 -5.26 -10.35 -18.17
C LYS A 140 -5.38 -10.41 -16.65
N LYS A 141 -5.30 -11.60 -16.04
CA LYS A 141 -5.35 -11.77 -14.57
C LYS A 141 -4.05 -11.34 -13.87
N LEU A 142 -2.89 -11.57 -14.49
CA LEU A 142 -1.59 -11.20 -13.92
C LEU A 142 -1.33 -9.69 -13.95
N ALA A 143 -1.70 -9.01 -15.03
CA ALA A 143 -1.43 -7.59 -15.24
C ALA A 143 -1.84 -6.68 -14.06
N PRO A 144 -3.07 -6.74 -13.51
CA PRO A 144 -3.48 -5.89 -12.39
C PRO A 144 -2.73 -6.22 -11.09
N ILE A 145 -2.43 -7.49 -10.82
CA ILE A 145 -1.68 -7.91 -9.63
C ILE A 145 -0.25 -7.36 -9.66
N ILE A 146 0.46 -7.59 -10.77
CA ILE A 146 1.83 -7.09 -10.94
C ILE A 146 1.88 -5.57 -10.90
N ARG A 147 0.90 -4.92 -11.52
CA ARG A 147 0.80 -3.47 -11.53
C ARG A 147 0.56 -2.89 -10.14
N GLY A 148 -0.39 -3.46 -9.39
CA GLY A 148 -0.68 -3.04 -8.02
C GLY A 148 0.55 -3.18 -7.13
N TRP A 149 1.21 -4.34 -7.20
CA TRP A 149 2.44 -4.59 -6.46
C TRP A 149 3.56 -3.59 -6.80
N ARG A 150 3.82 -3.36 -8.10
CA ARG A 150 4.84 -2.40 -8.54
C ARG A 150 4.51 -0.96 -8.17
N ASN A 151 3.23 -0.58 -8.20
CA ASN A 151 2.81 0.75 -7.76
C ASN A 151 2.98 0.95 -6.26
N TYR A 152 2.67 -0.06 -5.46
CA TYR A 152 2.86 -0.03 -4.00
C TYR A 152 4.34 0.10 -3.63
N HIS A 153 5.22 -0.69 -4.28
CA HIS A 153 6.65 -0.68 -4.02
C HIS A 153 7.47 0.27 -4.90
N ARG A 154 6.81 1.21 -5.60
CA ARG A 154 7.49 2.10 -6.56
C ARG A 154 8.54 3.03 -5.95
N PHE A 155 8.52 3.17 -4.63
CA PHE A 155 9.48 3.99 -3.89
C PHE A 155 10.58 3.18 -3.22
N CYS A 156 10.50 1.84 -3.33
CA CYS A 156 11.57 0.94 -2.93
C CYS A 156 12.66 0.90 -3.99
N TRP A 157 13.86 0.50 -3.58
CA TRP A 157 14.93 0.18 -4.51
C TRP A 157 14.63 -1.18 -5.17
N MET A 158 14.18 -1.17 -6.43
CA MET A 158 13.70 -2.37 -7.16
C MET A 158 14.74 -2.99 -8.11
N ASP A 159 16.02 -2.76 -7.85
CA ASP A 159 17.11 -3.11 -8.78
C ASP A 159 17.59 -4.57 -8.64
N ASN A 160 17.13 -5.29 -7.61
CA ASN A 160 17.48 -6.68 -7.43
C ASN A 160 16.72 -7.58 -8.43
N VAL A 161 17.36 -8.67 -8.86
CA VAL A 161 16.77 -9.66 -9.80
C VAL A 161 15.39 -10.15 -9.35
N ARG A 162 15.20 -10.31 -8.04
CA ARG A 162 13.91 -10.65 -7.41
C ARG A 162 12.84 -9.61 -7.76
N ASP A 163 13.14 -8.34 -7.52
CA ASP A 163 12.20 -7.23 -7.59
C ASP A 163 11.90 -6.80 -9.04
N THR A 164 12.82 -7.09 -9.98
CA THR A 164 12.55 -6.96 -11.43
C THR A 164 11.51 -7.96 -11.95
N LEU A 165 11.15 -8.99 -11.16
CA LEU A 165 10.23 -10.07 -11.52
C LEU A 165 10.69 -10.90 -12.72
N TRP A 166 12.00 -10.97 -12.96
CA TRP A 166 12.56 -11.67 -14.12
C TRP A 166 12.18 -13.16 -14.15
N PHE A 167 12.35 -13.88 -13.02
CA PHE A 167 12.03 -15.30 -12.93
C PHE A 167 10.53 -15.61 -13.10
N PRO A 168 9.60 -14.91 -12.41
CA PRO A 168 8.16 -15.06 -12.66
C PRO A 168 7.79 -14.82 -14.13
N ARG A 169 8.32 -13.76 -14.75
CA ARG A 169 8.06 -13.44 -16.16
C ARG A 169 8.59 -14.51 -17.10
N LYS A 170 9.81 -15.01 -16.88
CA LYS A 170 10.41 -16.10 -17.67
C LYS A 170 9.57 -17.37 -17.58
N THR A 171 9.11 -17.71 -16.37
CA THR A 171 8.24 -18.87 -16.12
C THR A 171 6.91 -18.73 -16.84
N ALA A 172 6.24 -17.58 -16.73
CA ALA A 172 4.99 -17.30 -17.43
C ALA A 172 5.18 -17.42 -18.96
N THR A 173 6.25 -16.85 -19.51
CA THR A 173 6.58 -16.94 -20.94
C THR A 173 6.75 -18.40 -21.38
N LYS A 174 7.47 -19.23 -20.61
CA LYS A 174 7.64 -20.67 -20.89
C LYS A 174 6.30 -21.40 -20.88
N ARG A 175 5.38 -21.04 -19.96
CA ARG A 175 4.05 -21.64 -19.87
C ARG A 175 3.13 -21.21 -21.02
N PHE A 176 3.20 -19.96 -21.47
CA PHE A 176 2.44 -19.50 -22.63
C PHE A 176 2.87 -20.23 -23.91
N ARG A 177 4.18 -20.44 -24.10
CA ARG A 177 4.73 -21.22 -25.23
C ARG A 177 4.32 -22.69 -25.28
N LYS A 178 3.81 -23.25 -24.18
CA LYS A 178 3.31 -24.65 -24.17
C LYS A 178 1.93 -24.78 -24.82
N GLN A 179 1.23 -23.67 -25.06
CA GLN A 179 -0.04 -23.69 -25.75
C GLN A 179 0.20 -23.74 -27.25
N LYS A 180 -0.35 -24.75 -27.92
CA LYS A 180 -0.15 -24.98 -29.37
C LYS A 180 -0.61 -23.79 -30.22
N SER A 181 -1.59 -23.03 -29.74
CA SER A 181 -2.15 -21.85 -30.41
C SER A 181 -1.34 -20.56 -30.25
N VAL A 182 -0.23 -20.57 -29.50
CA VAL A 182 0.54 -19.36 -29.18
C VAL A 182 1.96 -19.51 -29.68
N ASP A 183 2.35 -18.68 -30.64
CA ASP A 183 3.72 -18.68 -31.15
C ASP A 183 4.73 -18.03 -30.17
N ARG A 184 6.02 -18.06 -30.53
CA ARG A 184 7.08 -17.48 -29.69
C ARG A 184 6.90 -15.97 -29.49
N TYR A 185 6.49 -15.24 -30.52
CA TYR A 185 6.34 -13.78 -30.51
C TYR A 185 5.14 -13.37 -29.65
N GLU A 186 4.01 -14.05 -29.83
CA GLU A 186 2.79 -13.86 -29.05
C GLU A 186 3.01 -14.16 -27.57
N ALA A 187 3.72 -15.25 -27.23
CA ALA A 187 4.04 -15.56 -25.85
C ALA A 187 4.86 -14.44 -25.18
N VAL A 188 5.82 -13.85 -25.90
CA VAL A 188 6.61 -12.70 -25.40
C VAL A 188 5.74 -11.46 -25.27
N LYS A 189 4.84 -11.20 -26.22
CA LYS A 189 3.89 -10.08 -26.18
C LYS A 189 2.92 -10.19 -25.00
N LEU A 190 2.36 -11.37 -24.76
CA LEU A 190 1.49 -11.65 -23.62
C LEU A 190 2.24 -11.53 -22.29
N ALA A 191 3.47 -12.03 -22.21
CA ALA A 191 4.29 -11.86 -21.01
C ALA A 191 4.63 -10.38 -20.74
N LYS A 192 4.88 -9.56 -21.78
CA LYS A 192 5.05 -8.11 -21.63
C LYS A 192 3.78 -7.44 -21.09
N LYS A 193 2.59 -7.85 -21.55
CA LYS A 193 1.30 -7.35 -21.03
C LYS A 193 1.06 -7.77 -19.58
N ALA A 194 1.35 -9.04 -19.25
CA ALA A 194 1.18 -9.61 -17.92
C ALA A 194 2.10 -8.98 -16.85
N PHE A 195 3.28 -8.50 -17.26
CA PHE A 195 4.28 -7.89 -16.38
C PHE A 195 4.58 -6.45 -16.80
N PRO A 196 3.62 -5.51 -16.63
CA PRO A 196 3.77 -4.13 -17.06
C PRO A 196 4.91 -3.43 -16.30
N SER A 197 5.72 -2.63 -16.99
CA SER A 197 6.71 -1.76 -16.36
C SER A 197 6.04 -0.58 -15.66
N VAL A 198 6.54 -0.27 -14.46
CA VAL A 198 6.17 0.91 -13.68
C VAL A 198 7.49 1.60 -13.33
N SER A 199 7.54 2.91 -13.55
CA SER A 199 8.70 3.73 -13.14
C SER A 199 8.76 3.77 -11.61
N TRP A 200 9.94 3.50 -11.07
CA TRP A 200 10.21 3.54 -9.64
C TRP A 200 11.33 4.54 -9.36
N GLU A 201 11.34 5.10 -8.15
CA GLU A 201 12.33 6.07 -7.69
C GLU A 201 12.59 5.83 -6.21
N THR A 202 13.84 5.55 -5.84
CA THR A 202 14.17 5.25 -4.43
C THR A 202 13.93 6.48 -3.56
N ASN A 203 13.16 6.33 -2.49
CA ASN A 203 12.88 7.42 -1.53
C ASN A 203 12.30 8.69 -2.19
N GLY A 204 11.59 8.57 -3.33
CA GLY A 204 10.99 9.70 -4.06
C GLY A 204 9.81 10.40 -3.35
N PHE A 205 9.73 10.31 -2.02
CA PHE A 205 8.72 10.99 -1.22
C PHE A 205 9.10 12.45 -1.04
N THR A 206 8.15 13.35 -1.30
CA THR A 206 8.26 14.72 -0.80
C THR A 206 8.05 14.67 0.71
N MET A 207 9.04 15.05 1.52
CA MET A 207 8.91 15.05 2.99
C MET A 207 7.86 16.06 3.46
N VAL A 208 7.03 15.72 4.45
CA VAL A 208 6.15 16.70 5.12
C VAL A 208 7.02 17.61 5.99
N LYS A 209 6.78 18.93 5.99
CA LYS A 209 7.41 19.85 6.95
C LYS A 209 6.98 19.44 8.37
N GLY A 210 7.95 19.30 9.28
CA GLY A 210 7.82 18.55 10.54
C GLY A 210 6.47 18.59 11.26
N ASN A 211 5.99 19.76 11.65
CA ASN A 211 4.75 19.93 12.43
C ASN A 211 3.48 20.11 11.60
N LYS A 212 3.54 19.89 10.28
CA LYS A 212 2.37 20.08 9.42
C LYS A 212 1.45 18.87 9.51
N SER A 213 0.17 19.13 9.76
CA SER A 213 -0.91 18.13 9.77
C SER A 213 -1.95 18.52 8.72
N PRO A 214 -2.58 17.61 7.95
CA PRO A 214 -3.69 17.95 7.04
C PRO A 214 -4.83 18.72 7.72
N PHE A 215 -4.90 18.65 9.05
CA PHE A 215 -5.87 19.33 9.90
C PHE A 215 -5.34 20.59 10.59
N ASP A 216 -4.15 21.08 10.23
CA ASP A 216 -3.53 22.29 10.80
C ASP A 216 -4.07 23.60 10.20
N GLY A 217 -5.00 23.51 9.25
CA GLY A 217 -5.60 24.67 8.58
C GLY A 217 -4.73 25.32 7.50
N ASP A 218 -3.52 24.82 7.22
CA ASP A 218 -2.63 25.34 6.17
C ASP A 218 -3.01 24.79 4.78
N THR A 219 -4.16 25.22 4.30
CA THR A 219 -4.72 24.84 3.00
C THR A 219 -3.77 25.15 1.84
N VAL A 220 -2.96 26.19 1.94
CA VAL A 220 -2.00 26.58 0.89
C VAL A 220 -0.83 25.57 0.80
N TYR A 221 -0.25 25.18 1.93
CA TYR A 221 0.80 24.15 1.96
C TYR A 221 0.26 22.80 1.47
N TRP A 222 -0.90 22.37 1.97
CA TRP A 222 -1.50 21.08 1.60
C TRP A 222 -1.97 21.04 0.15
N SER A 223 -2.52 22.13 -0.39
CA SER A 223 -2.89 22.25 -1.80
C SER A 223 -1.68 22.20 -2.73
N ARG A 224 -0.61 22.97 -2.43
CA ARG A 224 0.67 22.92 -3.18
C ARG A 224 1.31 21.53 -3.12
N ARG A 225 1.23 20.87 -1.96
CA ARG A 225 1.78 19.54 -1.75
C ARG A 225 0.97 18.46 -2.46
N LYS A 226 -0.37 18.51 -2.45
CA LYS A 226 -1.23 17.57 -3.19
C LYS A 226 -0.97 17.62 -4.69
N ASN A 227 -0.73 18.81 -5.25
CA ASN A 227 -0.30 18.94 -6.63
C ASN A 227 1.02 18.19 -6.93
N ASN A 228 1.89 18.03 -5.93
CA ASN A 228 3.15 17.29 -6.01
C ASN A 228 3.04 15.81 -5.58
N LEU A 229 2.00 15.41 -4.84
CA LEU A 229 1.77 14.02 -4.37
C LEU A 229 1.29 13.10 -5.49
N TYR A 230 0.60 13.64 -6.48
CA TYR A 230 0.29 12.87 -7.69
C TYR A 230 1.58 12.76 -8.51
N TYR A 231 1.86 11.57 -9.03
CA TYR A 231 3.03 11.32 -9.88
C TYR A 231 2.63 10.61 -11.18
N GLY A 232 3.38 10.83 -12.26
CA GLY A 232 3.24 10.07 -13.51
C GLY A 232 1.94 10.35 -14.27
N LYS A 233 1.10 9.30 -14.47
CA LYS A 233 -0.10 9.39 -15.31
C LYS A 233 -1.26 10.11 -14.62
N THR A 234 -1.34 10.07 -13.30
CA THR A 234 -2.38 10.74 -12.51
C THR A 234 -2.28 12.26 -12.62
N VAL A 235 -1.08 12.84 -12.49
CA VAL A 235 -0.85 14.29 -12.73
C VAL A 235 -1.25 14.67 -14.15
N LYS A 236 -0.86 13.86 -15.13
CA LYS A 236 -1.15 14.14 -16.54
C LYS A 236 -2.65 14.10 -16.82
N ALA A 237 -3.39 13.19 -16.18
CA ALA A 237 -4.85 13.15 -16.25
C ALA A 237 -5.49 14.33 -15.53
N LEU A 238 -5.05 14.67 -14.32
CA LEU A 238 -5.53 15.82 -13.55
C LEU A 238 -5.30 17.14 -14.28
N LYS A 239 -4.09 17.37 -14.79
CA LYS A 239 -3.76 18.57 -15.60
C LYS A 239 -4.62 18.64 -16.87
N ARG A 240 -4.84 17.51 -17.55
CA ARG A 240 -5.69 17.44 -18.74
C ARG A 240 -7.17 17.74 -18.43
N GLN A 241 -7.62 17.37 -17.25
CA GLN A 241 -9.00 17.59 -16.79
C GLN A 241 -9.15 18.88 -15.98
N ASN A 242 -8.14 19.76 -15.95
CA ASN A 242 -8.18 20.99 -15.14
C ASN A 242 -8.61 20.73 -13.68
N HIS A 243 -8.11 19.63 -13.08
CA HIS A 243 -8.43 19.20 -11.72
C HIS A 243 -9.94 18.96 -11.47
N THR A 244 -10.70 18.58 -12.50
CA THR A 244 -12.07 18.08 -12.35
C THR A 244 -12.15 16.57 -12.50
N CYS A 245 -13.06 15.96 -11.74
CA CYS A 245 -13.42 14.56 -11.87
C CYS A 245 -14.09 14.32 -13.22
N GLY A 246 -13.56 13.38 -14.01
CA GLY A 246 -14.10 13.09 -15.33
C GLY A 246 -15.45 12.35 -15.33
N PHE A 247 -15.97 11.98 -14.15
CA PHE A 247 -17.29 11.36 -14.01
C PHE A 247 -18.35 12.37 -13.58
N CYS A 248 -18.17 13.04 -12.45
CA CYS A 248 -19.17 13.98 -11.92
C CYS A 248 -18.93 15.45 -12.30
N GLY A 249 -17.80 15.78 -12.94
CA GLY A 249 -17.46 17.15 -13.34
C GLY A 249 -17.04 18.08 -12.20
N LEU A 250 -17.19 17.66 -10.94
CA LEU A 250 -16.78 18.44 -9.76
C LEU A 250 -15.26 18.51 -9.64
N LYS A 251 -14.75 19.60 -9.06
CA LYS A 251 -13.32 19.72 -8.73
C LYS A 251 -12.94 18.78 -7.60
N PHE A 252 -11.74 18.23 -7.67
CA PHE A 252 -11.17 17.46 -6.57
C PHE A 252 -10.93 18.34 -5.36
N LEU A 253 -11.48 17.96 -4.21
CA LEU A 253 -11.27 18.65 -2.94
C LEU A 253 -9.98 18.20 -2.23
N ASP A 254 -9.56 19.00 -1.25
CA ASP A 254 -8.30 18.87 -0.52
C ASP A 254 -8.20 17.65 0.41
N ASP A 255 -9.21 16.79 0.48
CA ASP A 255 -9.26 15.54 1.24
C ASP A 255 -9.58 14.29 0.38
N GLU A 256 -10.02 14.47 -0.87
CA GLU A 256 -10.47 13.36 -1.70
C GLU A 256 -9.32 12.58 -2.37
N SER A 257 -9.49 11.25 -2.44
CA SER A 257 -8.56 10.34 -3.11
C SER A 257 -8.87 10.27 -4.61
N VAL A 258 -7.85 10.54 -5.43
CA VAL A 258 -7.94 10.51 -6.91
C VAL A 258 -7.60 9.12 -7.42
N HIS A 259 -8.51 8.53 -8.18
CA HIS A 259 -8.34 7.26 -8.86
C HIS A 259 -8.24 7.46 -10.37
N LEU A 260 -7.51 6.56 -11.05
CA LEU A 260 -7.47 6.54 -12.52
C LEU A 260 -8.41 5.47 -13.08
N HIS A 261 -9.37 5.90 -13.88
CA HIS A 261 -10.31 5.05 -14.61
C HIS A 261 -9.88 4.88 -16.08
N HIS A 262 -10.13 3.70 -16.67
CA HIS A 262 -9.94 3.47 -18.11
C HIS A 262 -11.26 3.70 -18.83
N ILE A 263 -11.32 4.71 -19.70
CA ILE A 263 -12.57 5.17 -20.34
C ILE A 263 -13.21 4.06 -21.19
N ASP A 264 -12.40 3.32 -21.94
CA ASP A 264 -12.85 2.22 -22.79
C ASP A 264 -13.12 0.90 -22.04
N GLY A 265 -12.99 0.88 -20.72
CA GLY A 265 -13.10 -0.33 -19.90
C GLY A 265 -11.95 -1.34 -20.10
N ASN A 266 -10.98 -1.04 -20.95
CA ASN A 266 -9.83 -1.90 -21.20
C ASN A 266 -8.70 -1.54 -20.24
N HIS A 267 -8.49 -2.38 -19.23
CA HIS A 267 -7.48 -2.12 -18.19
C HIS A 267 -6.02 -2.37 -18.65
N ASP A 268 -5.82 -2.70 -19.93
CA ASP A 268 -4.51 -3.01 -20.51
C ASP A 268 -3.87 -1.84 -21.27
N ASN A 269 -4.62 -0.79 -21.64
CA ASN A 269 -4.11 0.31 -22.48
C ASN A 269 -4.01 1.65 -21.73
N TRP A 270 -2.87 1.85 -21.08
CA TRP A 270 -2.60 3.06 -20.30
C TRP A 270 -2.16 4.26 -21.15
N LYS A 271 -2.79 4.44 -22.32
CA LYS A 271 -2.61 5.61 -23.20
C LYS A 271 -3.19 6.82 -22.48
N ARG A 272 -2.53 7.98 -22.59
CA ARG A 272 -2.95 9.22 -21.90
C ARG A 272 -4.42 9.60 -22.18
N LYS A 273 -4.89 9.35 -23.40
CA LYS A 273 -6.27 9.64 -23.82
C LYS A 273 -7.30 8.72 -23.19
N ASN A 274 -6.90 7.52 -22.75
CA ASN A 274 -7.79 6.52 -22.18
C ASN A 274 -7.87 6.56 -20.65
N LEU A 275 -7.03 7.37 -19.99
CA LEU A 275 -7.00 7.45 -18.52
C LEU A 275 -7.70 8.70 -18.04
N MET A 276 -8.70 8.52 -17.18
CA MET A 276 -9.51 9.57 -16.60
C MET A 276 -9.33 9.62 -15.09
N ALA A 277 -9.00 10.78 -14.54
CA ALA A 277 -8.97 10.98 -13.09
C ALA A 277 -10.41 11.12 -12.56
N VAL A 278 -10.76 10.36 -11.53
CA VAL A 278 -12.08 10.36 -10.90
C VAL A 278 -11.95 10.29 -9.38
N HIS A 279 -12.96 10.77 -8.64
CA HIS A 279 -13.03 10.54 -7.18
C HIS A 279 -13.07 9.04 -6.88
N HIS A 280 -12.61 8.64 -5.71
CA HIS A 280 -12.73 7.25 -5.28
C HIS A 280 -14.19 6.77 -5.26
N SER A 281 -15.10 7.57 -4.74
CA SER A 281 -16.55 7.31 -4.74
C SER A 281 -17.10 7.18 -6.16
N CYS A 282 -16.75 8.11 -7.05
CA CYS A 282 -17.12 8.03 -8.47
C CYS A 282 -16.53 6.79 -9.15
N HIS A 283 -15.30 6.42 -8.82
CA HIS A 283 -14.67 5.22 -9.36
C HIS A 283 -15.45 3.95 -8.96
N GLN A 284 -15.90 3.87 -7.70
CA GLN A 284 -16.75 2.78 -7.24
C GLN A 284 -18.10 2.77 -7.97
N GLN A 285 -18.74 3.93 -8.11
CA GLN A 285 -20.02 4.06 -8.83
C GLN A 285 -19.93 3.59 -10.29
N ILE A 286 -18.85 3.92 -11.01
CA ILE A 286 -18.65 3.47 -12.40
C ILE A 286 -18.58 1.94 -12.52
N HIS A 287 -18.01 1.25 -11.51
CA HIS A 287 -17.94 -0.21 -11.50
C HIS A 287 -19.24 -0.85 -11.00
N TRP A 288 -19.97 -0.18 -10.09
CA TRP A 288 -21.30 -0.64 -9.66
C TRP A 288 -22.35 -0.52 -10.76
N SER A 289 -22.34 0.54 -11.56
CA SER A 289 -23.32 0.76 -12.64
C SER A 289 -23.15 -0.18 -13.86
N LYS A 290 -22.14 -1.06 -13.83
CA LYS A 290 -21.84 -2.04 -14.90
C LYS A 290 -22.07 -3.49 -14.46
N SER A 291 -22.60 -3.69 -13.25
CA SER A 291 -23.07 -4.98 -12.72
C SER A 291 -24.55 -5.14 -13.05
#